data_AF-A0A962RP69-F1
#
_entry.id   AF-A0A962RP69-F1
#
_cell.length_a   1.000
_cell.length_b   1.000
_cell.length_c   1.000
_cell.angle_alpha   90.00
_cell.angle_beta   90.00
_cell.angle_gamma   90.00
#
_symmetry.space_group_name_H-M   'P 1'
#
loop_
_entity.id
_entity.type
_entity.pdbx_description
1 polymer ?
#
loop_
_entity_poly.entity_id
_entity_poly.type
_entity_poly.pdbx_seq_one_letter_code
_entity_poly.pdbx_strand_id
1 'polypeptide(L)'
;MSPIRNLSLRHKLLALILLLSLPLGLSAGFFFESQLRWIGFADAERQGVEYLQTLEPVRDAIVTHQGLLQRQREGDASAATEVEAARARVDQALERLAFLDERLGGALRTGRAVTELKDGWRRLRTSIESLPGGDGLEQQSALLDEVQALVATVGDSSNLILDPDLQSYYLMDVLVNNLPVAMDRLSSARDRAIAGLSARSLPEQLEYRLSEELLRMSLRVEAL
;
A
#
# COMPACT_ATOMS: atom_id res chain seq x y z
N MET A 1 13.17 -70.09 10.85
CA MET A 1 14.29 -69.97 11.81
C MET A 1 14.59 -68.50 11.98
N SER A 2 14.26 -67.90 13.13
CA SER A 2 14.41 -66.44 13.32
C SER A 2 15.90 -66.08 13.49
N PRO A 3 16.50 -65.25 12.62
CA PRO A 3 17.93 -64.90 12.66
C PRO A 3 18.33 -64.10 13.91
N ILE A 4 17.36 -63.71 14.76
CA ILE A 4 17.58 -62.89 15.95
C ILE A 4 18.20 -63.68 17.12
N ARG A 5 18.14 -65.03 17.09
CA ARG A 5 18.51 -65.87 18.25
C ARG A 5 20.03 -65.89 18.54
N ASN A 6 20.88 -65.76 17.51
CA ASN A 6 22.35 -65.89 17.62
C ASN A 6 23.14 -64.56 17.61
N LEU A 7 22.47 -63.40 17.62
CA LEU A 7 23.16 -62.11 17.73
C LEU A 7 23.73 -61.92 19.14
N SER A 8 24.99 -61.49 19.24
CA SER A 8 25.59 -61.15 20.54
C SER A 8 24.80 -60.03 21.21
N LEU A 9 24.77 -60.02 22.55
CA LEU A 9 24.00 -59.05 23.36
C LEU A 9 24.22 -57.60 22.91
N ARG A 10 25.43 -57.26 22.46
CA ARG A 10 25.82 -55.93 21.97
C ARG A 10 25.04 -55.49 20.73
N HIS A 11 24.83 -56.38 19.77
CA HIS A 11 24.08 -56.07 18.55
C HIS A 11 22.58 -55.90 18.82
N LYS A 12 22.04 -56.66 19.78
CA LYS A 12 20.64 -56.52 20.23
C LYS A 12 20.42 -55.17 20.91
N LEU A 13 21.36 -54.73 21.76
CA LEU A 13 21.32 -53.41 22.39
C LEU A 13 21.49 -52.28 21.37
N LEU A 14 22.41 -52.41 20.40
CA LEU A 14 22.58 -51.42 19.33
C LEU A 14 21.33 -51.29 18.46
N ALA A 15 20.69 -52.40 18.10
CA ALA A 15 19.45 -52.37 17.33
C ALA A 15 18.32 -51.67 18.09
N LEU A 16 18.20 -51.90 19.41
CA LEU A 16 17.22 -51.21 20.25
C LEU A 16 17.50 -49.70 20.34
N ILE A 17 18.77 -49.31 20.53
CA ILE A 17 19.18 -47.90 20.59
C ILE A 17 18.90 -47.22 19.24
N LEU A 18 19.25 -47.86 18.12
CA LEU A 18 18.97 -47.35 16.78
C LEU A 18 17.46 -47.20 16.54
N LEU A 19 16.68 -48.23 16.87
CA LEU A 19 15.23 -48.24 16.73
C LEU A 19 14.57 -47.14 17.55
N LEU A 20 15.07 -46.86 18.76
CA LEU A 20 14.57 -45.77 19.61
C LEU A 20 15.07 -44.39 19.15
N SER A 21 16.30 -44.31 18.66
CA SER A 21 16.91 -43.06 18.20
C SER A 21 16.28 -42.53 16.90
N LEU A 22 15.79 -43.42 16.04
CA LEU A 22 15.20 -43.06 14.76
C LEU A 22 13.94 -42.16 14.91
N PRO A 23 12.89 -42.55 15.67
CA PRO A 23 11.74 -41.67 15.88
C PRO A 23 12.11 -40.41 16.67
N LEU A 24 13.06 -40.48 17.60
CA LEU A 24 13.54 -39.31 18.34
C LEU A 24 14.24 -38.29 17.42
N GLY A 25 15.13 -38.76 16.54
CA GLY A 25 15.83 -37.92 15.58
C GLY A 25 14.88 -37.28 14.56
N LEU A 26 13.91 -38.06 14.05
CA LEU A 26 12.86 -37.54 13.18
C LEU A 26 12.01 -36.47 13.88
N SER A 27 11.58 -36.74 15.12
CA SER A 27 10.77 -35.80 15.89
C SER A 27 11.55 -34.53 16.24
N ALA A 28 12.85 -34.64 16.54
CA ALA A 28 13.72 -33.49 16.75
C ALA A 28 13.87 -32.67 15.45
N GLY A 29 14.09 -33.31 14.31
CA GLY A 29 14.16 -32.66 13.00
C GLY A 29 12.91 -31.84 12.69
N PHE A 30 11.73 -32.45 12.83
CA PHE A 30 10.46 -31.74 12.66
C PHE A 30 10.27 -30.59 13.65
N PHE A 31 10.72 -30.77 14.90
CA PHE A 31 10.65 -29.71 15.90
C PHE A 31 11.54 -28.51 15.51
N PHE A 32 12.78 -28.75 15.08
CA PHE A 32 13.69 -27.69 14.61
C PHE A 32 13.13 -26.95 13.40
N GLU A 33 12.61 -27.67 12.39
CA GLU A 33 11.96 -27.04 11.23
C GLU A 33 10.75 -26.20 11.66
N SER A 34 9.96 -26.67 12.63
CA SER A 34 8.81 -25.94 13.15
C SER A 34 9.22 -24.64 13.83
N GLN A 35 10.26 -24.67 14.68
CA GLN A 35 10.76 -23.46 15.35
C GLN A 35 11.33 -22.44 14.36
N LEU A 36 12.03 -22.90 13.33
CA LEU A 36 12.57 -22.01 12.29
C LEU A 36 11.46 -21.31 11.49
N ARG A 37 10.33 -21.97 11.23
CA ARG A 37 9.16 -21.34 10.59
C ARG A 37 8.55 -20.23 11.44
N TRP A 38 8.43 -20.43 12.76
CA TRP A 38 7.93 -19.39 13.67
C TRP A 38 8.81 -18.15 13.70
N ILE A 39 10.14 -18.33 13.67
CA ILE A 39 11.09 -17.21 13.61
C ILE A 39 10.95 -16.45 12.29
N GLY A 40 10.84 -17.18 11.16
CA GLY A 40 10.63 -16.55 9.85
C GLY A 40 9.32 -15.77 9.76
N PHE A 41 8.25 -16.27 10.41
CA PHE A 41 6.97 -15.58 10.49
C PHE A 41 7.08 -14.27 11.29
N ALA A 42 7.67 -14.31 12.48
CA ALA A 42 7.84 -13.15 13.33
C ALA A 42 8.76 -12.07 12.71
N ASP A 43 9.82 -12.49 12.00
CA ASP A 43 10.70 -11.53 11.33
C ASP A 43 10.01 -10.90 10.11
N ALA A 44 9.20 -11.65 9.35
CA ALA A 44 8.38 -11.12 8.27
C ALA A 44 7.38 -10.07 8.79
N GLU A 45 6.66 -10.36 9.89
CA GLU A 45 5.74 -9.39 10.51
C GLU A 45 6.47 -8.12 10.95
N ARG A 46 7.61 -8.26 11.62
CA ARG A 46 8.42 -7.12 12.08
C ARG A 46 8.89 -6.26 10.91
N GLN A 47 9.37 -6.89 9.83
CA GLN A 47 9.77 -6.19 8.60
C GLN A 47 8.58 -5.49 7.94
N GLY A 48 7.41 -6.13 7.91
CA GLY A 48 6.18 -5.53 7.42
C GLY A 48 5.79 -4.28 8.21
N VAL A 49 5.82 -4.34 9.54
CA VAL A 49 5.51 -3.19 10.40
C VAL A 49 6.52 -2.05 10.19
N GLU A 50 7.83 -2.36 10.14
CA GLU A 50 8.88 -1.37 9.82
C GLU A 50 8.60 -0.68 8.48
N TYR A 51 8.15 -1.46 7.49
CA TYR A 51 7.81 -0.96 6.16
C TYR A 51 6.58 -0.06 6.17
N LEU A 52 5.48 -0.48 6.81
CA LEU A 52 4.25 0.30 6.90
C LEU A 52 4.45 1.61 7.67
N GLN A 53 5.23 1.59 8.75
CA GLN A 53 5.60 2.79 9.50
C GLN A 53 6.42 3.77 8.66
N THR A 54 7.23 3.28 7.72
CA THR A 54 8.01 4.13 6.81
C THR A 54 7.18 4.64 5.62
N LEU A 55 6.14 3.90 5.24
CA LEU A 55 5.20 4.27 4.18
C LEU A 55 4.19 5.32 4.63
N GLU A 56 3.80 5.34 5.91
CA GLU A 56 2.80 6.29 6.43
C GLU A 56 3.17 7.78 6.17
N PRO A 57 4.42 8.22 6.40
CA PRO A 57 4.82 9.59 6.09
C PRO A 57 4.72 9.96 4.60
N VAL A 58 4.80 8.97 3.70
CA VAL A 58 4.63 9.18 2.25
C VAL A 58 3.19 9.55 1.96
N ARG A 59 2.26 8.74 2.48
CA ARG A 59 0.82 8.96 2.35
C ARG A 59 0.43 10.33 2.91
N ASP A 60 0.86 10.63 4.12
CA ASP A 60 0.53 11.88 4.81
C ASP A 60 1.08 13.11 4.07
N ALA A 61 2.29 13.02 3.54
CA ALA A 61 2.86 14.08 2.72
C ALA A 61 2.07 14.30 1.42
N ILE A 62 1.60 13.23 0.76
CA ILE A 62 0.77 13.31 -0.45
C ILE A 62 -0.57 13.99 -0.17
N VAL A 63 -1.27 13.55 0.88
CA VAL A 63 -2.57 14.13 1.28
C VAL A 63 -2.40 15.60 1.67
N THR A 64 -1.36 15.93 2.43
CA THR A 64 -1.04 17.32 2.80
C THR A 64 -0.77 18.18 1.57
N HIS A 65 0.04 17.68 0.63
CA HIS A 65 0.31 18.37 -0.63
C HIS A 65 -0.98 18.63 -1.42
N GLN A 66 -1.89 17.66 -1.48
CA GLN A 66 -3.19 17.82 -2.13
C GLN A 66 -4.03 18.93 -1.49
N GLY A 67 -4.18 18.93 -0.16
CA GLY A 67 -4.96 19.94 0.55
C GLY A 67 -4.41 21.36 0.36
N LEU A 68 -3.08 21.50 0.36
CA LEU A 68 -2.42 22.78 0.12
C LEU A 68 -2.57 23.27 -1.32
N LEU A 69 -2.49 22.35 -2.29
CA LEU A 69 -2.72 22.69 -3.69
C LEU A 69 -4.15 23.17 -3.93
N GLN A 70 -5.12 22.57 -3.24
CA GLN A 70 -6.52 23.01 -3.30
C GLN A 70 -6.67 24.43 -2.74
N ARG A 71 -6.11 24.72 -1.55
CA ARG A 71 -6.09 26.08 -0.98
C ARG A 71 -5.45 27.11 -1.91
N GLN A 72 -4.35 26.75 -2.57
CA GLN A 72 -3.69 27.62 -3.54
C GLN A 72 -4.62 27.94 -4.72
N ARG A 73 -5.36 26.96 -5.22
CA ARG A 73 -6.34 27.15 -6.32
C ARG A 73 -7.53 28.00 -5.92
N GLU A 74 -7.92 27.97 -4.65
CA GLU A 74 -8.95 28.84 -4.08
C GLU A 74 -8.48 30.30 -3.88
N GLY A 75 -7.21 30.60 -4.19
CA GLY A 75 -6.67 31.95 -4.20
C GLY A 75 -5.89 32.34 -2.94
N ASP A 76 -5.59 31.37 -2.05
CA ASP A 76 -4.74 31.61 -0.89
C ASP A 76 -3.28 31.80 -1.32
N ALA A 77 -2.82 33.05 -1.33
CA ALA A 77 -1.46 33.41 -1.70
C ALA A 77 -0.39 32.84 -0.77
N SER A 78 -0.74 32.51 0.48
CA SER A 78 0.21 31.90 1.43
C SER A 78 0.48 30.42 1.11
N ALA A 79 -0.46 29.76 0.43
CA ALA A 79 -0.38 28.34 0.11
C ALA A 79 0.72 28.00 -0.92
N ALA A 80 1.16 28.95 -1.76
CA ALA A 80 2.18 28.68 -2.78
C ALA A 80 3.52 28.20 -2.16
N THR A 81 3.98 28.87 -1.09
CA THR A 81 5.20 28.46 -0.37
C THR A 81 4.99 27.15 0.40
N GLU A 82 3.78 26.94 0.93
CA GLU A 82 3.42 25.71 1.65
C GLU A 82 3.36 24.49 0.72
N VAL A 83 2.88 24.65 -0.51
CA VAL A 83 2.83 23.61 -1.55
C VAL A 83 4.23 23.14 -1.91
N GLU A 84 5.18 24.04 -2.15
CA GLU A 84 6.56 23.66 -2.43
C GLU A 84 7.23 22.97 -1.24
N ALA A 85 6.95 23.42 -0.01
CA ALA A 85 7.42 22.73 1.18
C ALA A 85 6.82 21.32 1.32
N ALA A 86 5.53 21.15 1.01
CA ALA A 86 4.87 19.84 1.04
C ALA A 86 5.40 18.90 -0.06
N ARG A 87 5.67 19.44 -1.25
CA ARG A 87 6.32 18.69 -2.34
C ARG A 87 7.67 18.13 -1.90
N ALA A 88 8.51 18.95 -1.27
CA ALA A 88 9.80 18.49 -0.75
C ALA A 88 9.65 17.41 0.35
N ARG A 89 8.58 17.46 1.16
CA ARG A 89 8.28 16.40 2.13
C ARG A 89 7.92 15.09 1.45
N VAL A 90 7.15 15.11 0.36
CA VAL A 90 6.84 13.90 -0.43
C VAL A 90 8.11 13.30 -0.99
N ASP A 91 8.97 14.12 -1.61
CA ASP A 91 10.26 13.67 -2.16
C ASP A 91 11.12 12.99 -1.07
N GLN A 92 11.25 13.64 0.09
CA GLN A 92 12.03 13.09 1.21
C GLN A 92 11.43 11.79 1.78
N ALA A 93 10.10 11.69 1.87
CA ALA A 93 9.44 10.48 2.35
C ALA A 93 9.64 9.32 1.37
N LEU A 94 9.51 9.57 0.07
CA LEU A 94 9.74 8.58 -0.99
C LEU A 94 11.21 8.12 -1.03
N GLU A 95 12.17 8.99 -0.76
CA GLU A 95 13.58 8.62 -0.64
C GLU A 95 13.84 7.70 0.55
N ARG A 96 13.25 8.00 1.72
CA ARG A 96 13.35 7.14 2.91
C ARG A 96 12.73 5.76 2.65
N LEU A 97 11.56 5.74 2.00
CA LEU A 97 10.91 4.49 1.60
C LEU A 97 11.79 3.70 0.63
N ALA A 98 12.37 4.34 -0.38
CA ALA A 98 13.25 3.67 -1.35
C ALA A 98 14.50 3.08 -0.67
N PHE A 99 15.10 3.80 0.29
CA PHE A 99 16.23 3.28 1.06
C PHE A 99 15.85 2.04 1.89
N LEU A 100 14.64 2.01 2.43
CA LEU A 100 14.13 0.82 3.13
C LEU A 100 13.84 -0.33 2.15
N ASP A 101 13.28 -0.02 0.99
CA ASP A 101 12.96 -0.98 -0.08
C ASP A 101 14.22 -1.67 -0.63
N GLU A 102 15.36 -0.99 -0.69
CA GLU A 102 16.65 -1.62 -1.03
C GLU A 102 17.02 -2.76 -0.07
N ARG A 103 16.61 -2.67 1.20
CA ARG A 103 16.89 -3.69 2.23
C ARG A 103 15.81 -4.77 2.29
N LEU A 104 14.54 -4.37 2.22
CA LEU A 104 13.40 -5.25 2.52
C LEU A 104 12.60 -5.66 1.27
N GLY A 105 12.73 -4.92 0.17
CA GLY A 105 11.84 -5.06 -0.97
C GLY A 105 11.99 -6.36 -1.76
N GLY A 106 13.13 -7.03 -1.65
CA GLY A 106 13.29 -8.40 -2.17
C GLY A 106 12.46 -9.42 -1.40
N ALA A 107 12.40 -9.29 -0.07
CA ALA A 107 11.62 -10.18 0.79
C ALA A 107 10.12 -9.86 0.71
N LEU A 108 9.77 -8.58 0.71
CA LEU A 108 8.38 -8.09 0.70
C LEU A 108 7.78 -7.92 -0.71
N ARG A 109 8.58 -8.13 -1.76
CA ARG A 109 8.15 -8.06 -3.18
C ARG A 109 7.61 -6.67 -3.57
N THR A 110 8.12 -5.61 -2.96
CA THR A 110 7.62 -4.23 -3.07
C THR A 110 8.28 -3.39 -4.16
N GLY A 111 9.42 -3.82 -4.72
CA GLY A 111 10.22 -2.97 -5.63
C GLY A 111 9.48 -2.45 -6.87
N ARG A 112 8.56 -3.24 -7.42
CA ARG A 112 7.69 -2.78 -8.53
C ARG A 112 6.76 -1.66 -8.08
N ALA A 113 6.07 -1.85 -6.96
CA ALA A 113 5.12 -0.89 -6.42
C ALA A 113 5.81 0.42 -5.98
N VAL A 114 7.01 0.35 -5.39
CA VAL A 114 7.80 1.56 -5.07
C VAL A 114 8.22 2.31 -6.33
N THR A 115 8.59 1.59 -7.38
CA THR A 115 8.93 2.22 -8.68
C THR A 115 7.71 2.93 -9.27
N GLU A 116 6.56 2.25 -9.29
CA GLU A 116 5.29 2.81 -9.77
C GLU A 116 4.90 4.06 -8.98
N LEU A 117 5.00 4.02 -7.65
CA LEU A 117 4.69 5.15 -6.77
C LEU A 117 5.57 6.37 -7.06
N LYS A 118 6.88 6.17 -7.26
CA LYS A 118 7.81 7.25 -7.62
C LYS A 118 7.53 7.82 -9.01
N ASP A 119 7.13 6.97 -9.94
CA ASP A 119 6.71 7.39 -11.29
C ASP A 119 5.39 8.17 -11.25
N GLY A 120 4.41 7.71 -10.47
CA GLY A 120 3.14 8.39 -10.24
C GLY A 120 3.35 9.79 -9.69
N TRP A 121 4.22 9.94 -8.69
CA TRP A 121 4.56 11.24 -8.12
C TRP A 121 5.19 12.18 -9.15
N ARG A 122 6.15 11.68 -9.95
CA ARG A 122 6.74 12.48 -11.04
C ARG A 122 5.70 12.93 -12.05
N ARG A 123 4.81 12.02 -12.48
CA ARG A 123 3.72 12.32 -13.42
C ARG A 123 2.82 13.43 -12.87
N LEU A 124 2.44 13.32 -11.59
CA LEU A 124 1.61 14.33 -10.93
C LEU A 124 2.29 15.70 -10.91
N ARG A 125 3.57 15.76 -10.53
CA ARG A 125 4.34 17.01 -10.51
C ARG A 125 4.38 17.67 -11.88
N THR A 126 4.73 16.92 -12.92
CA THR A 126 4.77 17.43 -14.30
C THR A 126 3.39 17.90 -14.78
N SER A 127 2.32 17.18 -14.41
CA SER A 127 0.95 17.56 -14.76
C SER A 127 0.52 18.88 -14.13
N ILE A 128 0.85 19.12 -12.87
CA ILE A 128 0.50 20.36 -12.15
C ILE A 128 1.28 21.55 -12.74
N GLU A 129 2.56 21.35 -13.07
CA GLU A 129 3.43 22.41 -13.62
C GLU A 129 3.07 22.80 -15.06
N SER A 130 2.65 21.83 -15.88
CA SER A 130 2.37 22.05 -17.31
C SER A 130 0.99 22.64 -17.59
N LEU A 131 0.03 22.48 -16.69
CA LEU A 131 -1.34 22.98 -16.83
C LEU A 131 -1.76 23.79 -15.59
N PRO A 132 -1.44 25.10 -15.55
CA PRO A 132 -1.97 26.00 -14.53
C PRO A 132 -3.50 26.04 -14.66
N GLY A 133 -4.21 25.30 -13.79
CA GLY A 133 -5.67 25.14 -13.81
C GLY A 133 -6.19 23.75 -14.17
N GLY A 134 -5.33 22.79 -14.55
CA GLY A 134 -5.70 21.38 -14.59
C GLY A 134 -5.93 20.87 -13.16
N ASP A 135 -7.00 20.10 -12.93
CA ASP A 135 -7.37 19.71 -11.56
C ASP A 135 -6.39 18.70 -10.93
N GLY A 136 -5.61 17.95 -11.74
CA GLY A 136 -4.65 16.96 -11.27
C GLY A 136 -5.23 15.90 -10.32
N LEU A 137 -6.56 15.88 -10.16
CA LEU A 137 -7.28 15.09 -9.15
C LEU A 137 -7.24 13.61 -9.50
N GLU A 138 -7.28 13.29 -10.79
CA GLU A 138 -7.16 11.93 -11.28
C GLU A 138 -5.77 11.36 -10.96
N GLN A 139 -4.71 12.11 -11.25
CA GLN A 139 -3.33 11.71 -10.94
C GLN A 139 -3.08 11.63 -9.44
N GLN A 140 -3.69 12.52 -8.63
CA GLN A 140 -3.64 12.45 -7.17
C GLN A 140 -4.33 11.20 -6.64
N SER A 141 -5.53 10.89 -7.15
CA SER A 141 -6.27 9.68 -6.76
C SER A 141 -5.49 8.42 -7.12
N ALA A 142 -4.93 8.37 -8.34
CA ALA A 142 -4.11 7.25 -8.79
C ALA A 142 -2.87 7.06 -7.91
N LEU A 143 -2.26 8.15 -7.43
CA LEU A 143 -1.10 8.07 -6.54
C LEU A 143 -1.46 7.49 -5.16
N LEU A 144 -2.63 7.85 -4.60
CA LEU A 144 -3.12 7.25 -3.36
C LEU A 144 -3.51 5.78 -3.56
N ASP A 145 -4.08 5.42 -4.71
CA ASP A 145 -4.33 4.02 -5.08
C ASP A 145 -3.01 3.22 -5.15
N GLU A 146 -1.93 3.81 -5.70
CA GLU A 146 -0.58 3.21 -5.72
C GLU A 146 -0.02 3.00 -4.30
N VAL A 147 -0.20 3.96 -3.39
CA VAL A 147 0.15 3.80 -1.95
C VAL A 147 -0.62 2.62 -1.37
N GLN A 148 -1.93 2.57 -1.59
CA GLN A 148 -2.80 1.54 -1.04
C GLN A 148 -2.44 0.14 -1.56
N ALA A 149 -2.11 0.02 -2.86
CA ALA A 149 -1.62 -1.21 -3.44
C ALA A 149 -0.30 -1.67 -2.81
N LEU A 150 0.58 -0.73 -2.45
CA LEU A 150 1.82 -1.05 -1.74
C LEU A 150 1.56 -1.53 -0.31
N VAL A 151 0.63 -0.91 0.43
CA VAL A 151 0.25 -1.41 1.77
C VAL A 151 -0.29 -2.84 1.68
N ALA A 152 -1.15 -3.14 0.70
CA ALA A 152 -1.68 -4.48 0.48
C ALA A 152 -0.55 -5.50 0.18
N THR A 153 0.38 -5.13 -0.71
CA THR A 153 1.55 -5.97 -1.06
C THR A 153 2.40 -6.28 0.18
N VAL A 154 2.63 -5.29 1.04
CA VAL A 154 3.36 -5.49 2.31
C VAL A 154 2.55 -6.42 3.22
N GLY A 155 1.26 -6.14 3.41
CA GLY A 155 0.39 -6.97 4.26
C GLY A 155 0.35 -8.44 3.86
N ASP A 156 0.28 -8.71 2.55
CA ASP A 156 0.30 -10.06 1.97
C ASP A 156 1.66 -10.75 2.16
N SER A 157 2.75 -10.03 1.96
CA SER A 157 4.11 -10.60 2.00
C SER A 157 4.69 -10.72 3.41
N SER A 158 4.14 -10.00 4.38
CA SER A 158 4.61 -9.94 5.77
C SER A 158 3.71 -10.65 6.78
N ASN A 159 2.68 -11.39 6.31
CA ASN A 159 1.64 -12.02 7.13
C ASN A 159 0.73 -11.06 7.92
N LEU A 160 0.82 -9.74 7.68
CA LEU A 160 0.02 -8.73 8.40
C LEU A 160 -1.41 -8.60 7.86
N ILE A 161 -1.77 -9.23 6.75
CA ILE A 161 -3.14 -9.13 6.22
C ILE A 161 -4.22 -9.69 7.17
N LEU A 162 -3.83 -10.59 8.07
CA LEU A 162 -4.70 -11.14 9.11
C LEU A 162 -4.80 -10.24 10.35
N ASP A 163 -4.08 -9.12 10.39
CA ASP A 163 -4.08 -8.18 11.51
C ASP A 163 -5.32 -7.24 11.44
N PRO A 164 -6.22 -7.27 12.44
CA PRO A 164 -7.39 -6.39 12.49
C PRO A 164 -7.05 -4.89 12.57
N ASP A 165 -5.84 -4.54 13.01
CA ASP A 165 -5.40 -3.13 13.10
C ASP A 165 -5.19 -2.52 11.71
N LEU A 166 -4.71 -3.30 10.73
CA LEU A 166 -4.54 -2.86 9.34
C LEU A 166 -5.89 -2.56 8.67
N GLN A 167 -6.89 -3.41 8.94
CA GLN A 167 -8.25 -3.27 8.42
C GLN A 167 -8.96 -2.05 9.02
N SER A 168 -8.74 -1.79 10.32
CA SER A 168 -9.25 -0.59 11.01
C SER A 168 -8.56 0.69 10.52
N TYR A 169 -7.26 0.62 10.23
CA TYR A 169 -6.51 1.70 9.61
C TYR A 169 -7.07 2.06 8.22
N TYR A 170 -7.38 1.07 7.38
CA TYR A 170 -7.99 1.32 6.06
C TYR A 170 -9.37 1.98 6.16
N LEU A 171 -10.20 1.55 7.11
CA LEU A 171 -11.49 2.20 7.33
C LEU A 171 -11.31 3.66 7.76
N MET A 172 -10.31 3.94 8.61
CA MET A 172 -9.96 5.31 9.01
C MET A 172 -9.46 6.13 7.83
N ASP A 173 -8.56 5.59 7.00
CA ASP A 173 -8.05 6.22 5.78
C ASP A 173 -9.19 6.68 4.86
N VAL A 174 -10.13 5.76 4.57
CA VAL A 174 -11.28 6.04 3.73
C VAL A 174 -12.15 7.14 4.34
N LEU A 175 -12.46 7.05 5.63
CA LEU A 175 -13.37 7.99 6.29
C LEU A 175 -12.76 9.38 6.53
N VAL A 176 -11.48 9.46 6.85
CA VAL A 176 -10.81 10.70 7.27
C VAL A 176 -10.18 11.44 6.09
N ASN A 177 -9.75 10.74 5.04
CA ASN A 177 -8.96 11.35 3.97
C ASN A 177 -9.63 11.25 2.61
N ASN A 178 -10.15 10.08 2.23
CA ASN A 178 -10.79 9.92 0.92
C ASN A 178 -12.22 10.49 0.87
N LEU A 179 -13.00 10.27 1.94
CA LEU A 179 -14.39 10.72 1.99
C LEU A 179 -14.54 12.25 1.95
N PRO A 180 -13.75 13.06 2.70
CA PRO A 180 -13.83 14.52 2.59
C PRO A 180 -13.48 15.03 1.19
N VAL A 181 -12.43 14.47 0.57
CA VAL A 181 -12.07 14.79 -0.82
C VAL A 181 -13.21 14.46 -1.78
N ALA A 182 -13.88 13.32 -1.59
CA ALA A 182 -15.05 12.95 -2.40
C ALA A 182 -16.23 13.92 -2.18
N MET A 183 -16.44 14.38 -0.95
CA MET A 183 -17.46 15.39 -0.63
C MET A 183 -17.15 16.77 -1.25
N ASP A 184 -15.89 17.18 -1.25
CA ASP A 184 -15.44 18.42 -1.89
C ASP A 184 -15.59 18.34 -3.41
N ARG A 185 -15.27 17.19 -4.00
CA ARG A 185 -15.51 16.91 -5.43
C ARG A 185 -16.99 17.05 -5.77
N LEU A 186 -17.87 16.45 -4.97
CA LEU A 186 -19.31 16.53 -5.17
C LEU A 186 -19.81 17.98 -5.04
N SER A 187 -19.29 18.72 -4.06
CA SER A 187 -19.65 20.13 -3.86
C SER A 187 -19.18 21.00 -5.04
N SER A 188 -17.93 20.87 -5.47
CA SER A 188 -17.40 21.59 -6.64
C SER A 188 -18.12 21.23 -7.95
N ALA A 189 -18.50 19.97 -8.13
CA ALA A 189 -19.30 19.54 -9.28
C ALA A 189 -20.69 20.18 -9.26
N ARG A 190 -21.35 20.19 -8.10
CA ARG A 190 -22.64 20.84 -7.89
C ARG A 190 -22.56 22.34 -8.19
N ASP A 191 -21.56 23.03 -7.67
CA ASP A 191 -21.43 24.47 -7.81
C ASP A 191 -21.17 24.86 -9.28
N ARG A 192 -20.39 24.06 -10.01
CA ARG A 192 -20.22 24.20 -11.48
C ARG A 192 -21.51 23.94 -12.25
N ALA A 193 -22.29 22.93 -11.86
CA ALA A 193 -23.59 22.65 -12.48
C ALA A 193 -24.57 23.81 -12.27
N ILE A 194 -24.65 24.36 -11.05
CA ILE A 194 -25.48 25.53 -10.73
C ILE A 194 -25.01 26.77 -11.52
N ALA A 195 -23.70 26.99 -11.63
CA ALA A 195 -23.16 28.07 -12.44
C ALA A 195 -23.50 27.90 -13.94
N GLY A 196 -23.41 26.69 -14.48
CA GLY A 196 -23.78 26.37 -15.86
C GLY A 196 -25.27 26.56 -16.16
N LEU A 197 -26.14 26.18 -15.21
CA LEU A 197 -27.58 26.44 -15.30
C LEU A 197 -27.90 27.94 -15.24
N SER A 198 -27.15 28.70 -14.43
CA SER A 198 -27.29 30.16 -14.32
C SER A 198 -26.76 30.92 -15.54
N ALA A 199 -25.76 30.37 -16.23
CA ALA A 199 -25.19 30.93 -17.46
C ALA A 199 -26.02 30.65 -18.74
N ARG A 200 -27.10 29.85 -18.64
CA ARG A 200 -28.06 29.54 -19.74
C ARG A 200 -27.46 28.92 -21.01
N SER A 201 -26.29 28.30 -20.89
CA SER A 201 -25.68 27.46 -21.92
C SER A 201 -24.93 26.33 -21.22
N LEU A 202 -25.48 25.12 -21.23
CA LEU A 202 -24.69 23.91 -20.99
C LEU A 202 -23.81 23.75 -22.24
N PRO A 203 -22.48 23.90 -22.14
CA PRO A 203 -21.63 23.61 -23.29
C PRO A 203 -21.80 22.12 -23.60
N GLU A 204 -22.05 21.77 -24.85
CA GLU A 204 -22.24 20.39 -25.34
C GLU A 204 -21.10 19.43 -24.93
N GLN A 205 -19.92 20.00 -24.60
CA GLN A 205 -18.75 19.30 -24.06
C GLN A 205 -18.93 18.79 -22.61
N LEU A 206 -19.81 19.40 -21.80
CA LEU A 206 -20.03 19.03 -20.40
C LEU A 206 -20.90 17.77 -20.28
N GLU A 207 -21.89 17.61 -21.17
CA GLU A 207 -22.70 16.38 -21.23
C GLU A 207 -21.86 15.17 -21.62
N TYR A 208 -20.95 15.33 -22.59
CA TYR A 208 -20.06 14.26 -23.00
C TYR A 208 -19.12 13.82 -21.87
N ARG A 209 -18.50 14.77 -21.15
CA ARG A 209 -17.58 14.44 -20.05
C ARG A 209 -18.28 13.86 -18.82
N LEU A 210 -19.48 14.34 -18.49
CA LEU A 210 -20.28 13.75 -17.41
C LEU A 210 -20.72 12.32 -17.75
N SER A 211 -21.10 12.06 -19.01
CA SER A 211 -21.46 10.71 -19.45
C SER A 211 -20.26 9.75 -19.38
N GLU A 212 -19.05 10.24 -19.68
CA GLU A 212 -17.83 9.45 -19.61
C GLU A 212 -17.41 9.15 -18.17
N GLU A 213 -17.48 10.14 -17.26
CA GLU A 213 -17.21 9.91 -15.83
C GLU A 213 -18.20 8.93 -15.20
N LEU A 214 -19.49 9.07 -15.49
CA LEU A 214 -20.52 8.18 -14.94
C LEU A 214 -20.35 6.74 -15.45
N LEU A 215 -19.97 6.56 -16.72
CA LEU A 215 -19.69 5.25 -17.29
C LEU A 215 -18.46 4.61 -16.62
N ARG A 216 -17.37 5.38 -16.45
CA ARG A 216 -16.17 4.91 -15.76
C ARG A 216 -16.43 4.56 -14.29
N MET A 217 -17.26 5.35 -13.61
CA MET A 217 -17.64 5.09 -12.23
C MET A 217 -18.46 3.80 -12.10
N SER A 218 -19.36 3.53 -13.06
CA SER A 218 -20.14 2.27 -13.09
C SER A 218 -19.26 1.03 -13.28
N LEU A 219 -18.25 1.12 -14.15
CA LEU A 219 -17.31 0.02 -14.41
C LEU A 219 -16.37 -0.25 -13.22
N ARG A 220 -16.06 0.78 -12.42
CA ARG A 220 -15.23 0.65 -11.21
C ARG A 220 -15.98 0.00 -10.04
N VAL A 221 -17.30 0.19 -9.98
CA VAL A 221 -18.17 -0.42 -8.95
C VAL A 221 -18.40 -1.91 -9.22
N GLU A 222 -18.39 -2.36 -10.47
CA GLU A 222 -18.50 -3.79 -10.82
C GLU A 222 -17.19 -4.58 -10.63
N ALA A 223 -16.06 -3.90 -10.43
CA ALA A 223 -14.74 -4.51 -10.29
C ALA A 223 -14.25 -4.69 -8.84
N LEU A 224 -15.08 -4.30 -7.85
CA LEU A 224 -14.90 -4.55 -6.42
C LEU A 224 -15.75 -5.75 -5.98
#